data_AF-A0A3D2UWB9-F1
#
_entry.id   AF-A0A3D2UWB9-F1
#
_cell.length_a   1.000
_cell.length_b   1.000
_cell.length_c   1.000
_cell.angle_alpha   90.00
_cell.angle_beta   90.00
_cell.angle_gamma   90.00
#
_symmetry.space_group_name_H-M   'P 1'
#
loop_
_entity.id
_entity.type
_entity.pdbx_description
1 polymer ?
#
loop_
_entity_poly.entity_id
_entity_poly.type
_entity_poly.pdbx_seq_one_letter_code
_entity_poly.pdbx_strand_id
1 'polypeptide(L)'
;MYYIAHVDKDICSAKNCHLCTQYCPESNCINYSEEDKSAYVSVDRCKACEICVYICTDIAKNDAIQMKWIEELDEGFVFKKSGLVLR
;
A
#
# COMPACT_ATOMS: atom_id res chain seq x y z
N MET A 1 -0.46 -15.76 -8.64
CA MET A 1 -0.53 -15.79 -7.16
C MET A 1 0.66 -15.03 -6.60
N TYR A 2 0.42 -13.85 -6.02
CA TYR A 2 1.44 -13.03 -5.36
C TYR A 2 1.04 -12.80 -3.90
N TYR A 3 1.99 -12.86 -2.99
CA TYR A 3 1.79 -12.50 -1.59
C TYR A 3 2.22 -11.05 -1.40
N ILE A 4 1.28 -10.16 -1.17
CA ILE A 4 1.52 -8.72 -1.16
C ILE A 4 0.90 -8.06 0.07
N ALA A 5 1.38 -6.86 0.37
CA ALA A 5 0.72 -6.00 1.34
C ALA A 5 -0.58 -5.42 0.73
N HIS A 6 -1.66 -5.53 1.47
CA HIS A 6 -2.98 -4.97 1.15
C HIS A 6 -3.32 -3.90 2.17
N VAL A 7 -3.72 -2.73 1.70
CA VAL A 7 -4.17 -1.61 2.55
C VAL A 7 -5.69 -1.61 2.62
N ASP A 8 -6.23 -1.66 3.84
CA ASP A 8 -7.64 -1.36 4.10
C ASP A 8 -7.85 0.16 4.07
N LYS A 9 -8.53 0.64 3.01
CA LYS A 9 -8.72 2.08 2.76
C LYS A 9 -9.62 2.73 3.80
N ASP A 10 -10.61 2.00 4.33
CA ASP A 10 -11.56 2.54 5.30
C ASP A 10 -10.84 2.82 6.63
N ILE A 11 -9.97 1.90 7.05
CA ILE A 11 -9.15 2.09 8.24
C ILE A 11 -8.05 3.13 7.98
N CYS A 12 -7.33 3.04 6.87
CA CYS A 12 -6.16 3.89 6.58
C CYS A 12 -6.56 5.37 6.42
N SER A 13 -7.64 5.65 5.68
CA SER A 13 -8.10 7.01 5.38
C SER A 13 -8.51 7.82 6.61
N ALA A 14 -8.98 7.14 7.66
CA ALA A 14 -9.34 7.77 8.93
C ALA A 14 -8.14 8.27 9.75
N LYS A 15 -6.91 7.83 9.44
CA LYS A 15 -5.72 8.07 10.29
C LYS A 15 -4.82 9.20 9.82
N ASN A 16 -4.88 9.58 8.54
CA ASN A 16 -3.97 10.57 7.92
C ASN A 16 -2.47 10.27 8.21
N CYS A 17 -2.11 8.98 8.21
CA CYS A 17 -0.76 8.51 8.53
C CYS A 17 0.04 8.20 7.27
N HIS A 18 1.33 8.55 7.28
CA HIS A 18 2.22 8.44 6.12
C HIS A 18 3.47 7.58 6.38
N LEU A 19 3.58 6.96 7.55
CA LEU A 19 4.81 6.30 7.98
C LEU A 19 5.22 5.15 7.06
N CYS A 20 4.28 4.31 6.61
CA CYS A 20 4.58 3.16 5.76
C CYS A 20 5.27 3.56 4.43
N THR A 21 4.96 4.75 3.89
CA THR A 21 5.60 5.29 2.66
C THR A 21 7.06 5.66 2.85
N GLN A 22 7.49 5.90 4.10
CA GLN A 22 8.86 6.30 4.43
C GLN A 22 9.75 5.10 4.77
N TYR A 23 9.15 4.03 5.32
CA TYR A 23 9.89 2.86 5.82
C TYR A 23 9.92 1.69 4.85
N CYS A 24 9.15 1.73 3.75
CA CYS A 24 9.22 0.67 2.76
C CYS A 24 10.63 0.64 2.13
N PRO A 25 11.33 -0.50 2.16
CA PRO A 25 12.69 -0.60 1.62
C PRO A 25 12.70 -0.52 0.09
N GLU A 26 11.59 -0.87 -0.56
CA GLU A 26 11.42 -0.76 -2.00
C GLU A 26 10.85 0.62 -2.34
N SER A 27 11.63 1.40 -3.09
CA SER A 27 11.24 2.77 -3.48
C SER A 27 9.91 2.77 -4.23
N ASN A 28 9.02 3.71 -3.96
CA ASN A 28 7.72 3.83 -4.67
C ASN A 28 6.85 2.54 -4.65
N CYS A 29 7.11 1.59 -3.74
CA CYS A 29 6.28 0.40 -3.58
C CYS A 29 4.98 0.70 -2.85
N ILE A 30 5.02 1.56 -1.83
CA ILE A 30 3.82 2.04 -1.14
C ILE A 30 3.82 3.56 -1.16
N ASN A 31 2.73 4.13 -1.65
CA ASN A 31 2.58 5.56 -1.87
C ASN A 31 1.29 6.04 -1.21
N TYR A 32 1.19 7.34 -0.96
CA TYR A 32 -0.03 7.94 -0.42
C TYR A 32 -0.86 8.57 -1.55
N SER A 33 -2.16 8.28 -1.56
CA SER A 33 -3.13 8.89 -2.48
C SER A 33 -3.82 10.04 -1.76
N GLU A 34 -3.63 11.27 -2.22
CA GLU A 34 -4.35 12.44 -1.69
C GLU A 34 -5.85 12.38 -1.98
N GLU A 35 -6.24 11.69 -3.06
CA GLU A 35 -7.64 11.52 -3.46
C GLU A 35 -8.37 10.58 -2.49
N ASP A 36 -7.78 9.41 -2.22
CA ASP A 36 -8.36 8.39 -1.34
C ASP A 36 -8.04 8.63 0.15
N LYS A 37 -7.12 9.59 0.43
CA LYS A 37 -6.49 9.82 1.74
C LYS A 37 -5.90 8.55 2.37
N SER A 38 -5.51 7.59 1.54
CA SER A 38 -5.05 6.27 1.95
C SER A 38 -3.73 5.93 1.27
N ALA A 39 -2.93 5.08 1.94
CA ALA A 39 -1.83 4.42 1.28
C ALA A 39 -2.33 3.40 0.24
N TYR A 40 -1.53 3.15 -0.80
CA TYR A 40 -1.76 2.10 -1.80
C TYR A 40 -0.43 1.44 -2.18
N VAL A 41 -0.49 0.16 -2.58
CA VAL A 41 0.67 -0.68 -2.85
C VAL A 41 0.78 -0.96 -4.34
N SER A 42 1.92 -0.59 -4.93
CA SER A 42 2.29 -1.00 -6.29
C SER A 42 2.61 -2.49 -6.28
N VAL A 43 1.68 -3.31 -6.76
CA VAL A 43 1.72 -4.78 -6.67
C VAL A 43 2.99 -5.38 -7.27
N ASP A 44 3.44 -4.87 -8.40
CA ASP A 44 4.65 -5.31 -9.12
C ASP A 44 5.96 -5.04 -8.34
N ARG A 45 5.92 -4.09 -7.40
CA ARG A 45 7.07 -3.70 -6.58
C ARG A 45 7.12 -4.44 -5.26
N CYS A 46 5.98 -4.90 -4.74
CA CYS A 46 5.91 -5.52 -3.42
C CYS A 46 6.80 -6.77 -3.34
N LYS A 47 7.73 -6.78 -2.37
CA LYS A 47 8.66 -7.90 -2.10
C LYS A 47 8.25 -8.76 -0.91
N ALA A 48 7.03 -8.59 -0.41
CA ALA A 48 6.48 -9.36 0.71
C ALA A 48 7.33 -9.31 2.00
N CYS A 49 8.05 -8.21 2.26
CA CYS A 49 8.94 -8.09 3.41
C CYS A 49 8.22 -7.76 4.73
N GLU A 50 6.91 -7.49 4.69
CA GLU A 50 6.04 -7.21 5.85
C GLU A 50 6.40 -5.99 6.71
N ILE A 51 7.43 -5.21 6.32
CA ILE A 51 7.85 -4.01 7.07
C ILE A 51 6.70 -2.98 7.17
N CYS A 52 5.94 -2.78 6.10
CA CYS A 52 4.80 -1.87 6.13
C CYS A 52 3.68 -2.32 7.10
N VAL A 53 3.50 -3.63 7.28
CA VAL A 53 2.57 -4.21 8.26
C VAL A 53 3.06 -3.91 9.68
N TYR A 54 4.32 -4.24 9.97
CA TYR A 54 4.95 -3.93 11.27
C TYR A 54 4.85 -2.43 11.60
N ILE A 55 5.16 -1.55 10.64
CA ILE A 55 5.05 -0.10 10.86
C ILE A 55 3.61 0.32 11.11
N CYS A 56 2.63 -0.24 10.39
CA CYS A 56 1.22 0.14 10.54
C CYS A 56 0.63 -0.35 11.88
N THR A 57 0.91 -1.59 12.25
CA THR A 57 0.35 -2.25 13.43
C THR A 57 1.14 -1.94 14.69
N ASP A 58 2.46 -2.15 14.67
CA ASP A 58 3.27 -2.08 15.88
C ASP A 58 3.76 -0.68 16.21
N ILE A 59 4.13 0.11 15.20
CA ILE A 59 4.64 1.48 15.42
C ILE A 59 3.51 2.50 15.42
N ALA A 60 2.68 2.50 14.38
CA ALA A 60 1.64 3.51 14.18
C ALA A 60 0.31 3.19 14.89
N LYS A 61 0.10 1.94 15.34
CA LYS A 61 -1.13 1.47 16.00
C LYS A 61 -2.42 1.72 15.18
N ASN A 62 -2.33 1.54 13.87
CA ASN A 62 -3.43 1.79 12.93
C ASN A 62 -4.10 0.52 12.40
N ASP A 63 -3.38 -0.61 12.32
CA ASP A 63 -3.89 -1.91 11.86
C ASP A 63 -4.59 -1.89 10.49
N ALA A 64 -4.10 -1.03 9.58
CA ALA A 64 -4.70 -0.84 8.26
C ALA A 64 -4.02 -1.66 7.15
N ILE A 65 -2.91 -2.34 7.42
CA ILE A 65 -2.15 -3.09 6.41
C ILE A 65 -2.01 -4.53 6.85
N GLN A 66 -2.34 -5.45 5.95
CA GLN A 66 -2.20 -6.89 6.16
C GLN A 66 -1.64 -7.54 4.90
N MET A 67 -0.96 -8.68 5.05
CA MET A 67 -0.51 -9.44 3.89
C MET A 67 -1.64 -10.31 3.36
N LYS A 68 -1.80 -10.36 2.03
CA LYS A 68 -2.80 -11.19 1.34
C LYS A 68 -2.20 -11.85 0.11
N TRP A 69 -2.71 -13.04 -0.19
CA TRP A 69 -2.52 -13.67 -1.48
C TRP A 69 -3.52 -13.07 -2.47
N ILE A 70 -3.03 -12.65 -3.62
CA ILE A 70 -3.84 -12.21 -4.74
C ILE A 70 -3.62 -13.14 -5.94
N GLU A 71 -4.69 -13.41 -6.67
CA GLU A 71 -4.68 -14.21 -7.89
C GLU A 71 -4.82 -13.32 -9.13
N GLU A 72 -5.59 -12.24 -8.99
CA GLU A 72 -5.88 -11.24 -10.03
C GLU A 72 -5.59 -9.82 -9.50
N LEU A 73 -5.43 -8.87 -10.43
CA LEU A 73 -5.29 -7.45 -10.11
C LEU A 73 -6.69 -6.81 -10.15
N ASP A 74 -7.29 -6.64 -8.99
CA ASP A 74 -8.69 -6.19 -8.87
C ASP A 74 -8.84 -4.68 -9.12
N GLU A 75 -7.78 -3.89 -8.94
CA GLU A 75 -7.79 -2.45 -9.16
C GLU A 75 -7.06 -2.10 -10.48
N GLY A 76 -7.84 -1.68 -11.47
CA GLY A 76 -7.34 -1.36 -12.80
C GLY A 76 -6.40 -0.14 -12.83
N PHE A 77 -5.45 -0.18 -13.77
CA PHE A 77 -4.47 0.86 -14.08
C PHE A 77 -5.03 2.29 -13.97
N VAL A 78 -4.33 3.18 -13.25
CA VAL A 78 -4.61 4.63 -13.30
C VAL A 78 -3.74 5.28 -14.36
N PHE A 79 -4.37 5.97 -15.32
CA PHE A 79 -3.66 6.83 -16.26
C PHE A 79 -3.31 8.16 -15.58
N LYS A 80 -2.03 8.37 -15.27
CA LYS A 80 -1.49 9.68 -14.85
C LYS A 80 -0.73 10.32 -16.02
N LYS A 81 -0.48 11.64 -15.95
CA LYS A 81 0.37 12.36 -16.94
C LYS A 81 1.77 11.72 -17.10
N SER A 82 2.22 10.99 -16.09
CA SER A 82 3.51 10.27 -16.04
C SER A 82 3.49 8.86 -16.67
N GLY A 83 2.34 8.37 -17.15
CA GLY A 83 2.21 7.05 -17.77
C GLY A 83 1.26 6.10 -17.02
N LEU A 84 1.32 4.82 -17.41
CA LEU A 84 0.54 3.74 -16.83
C LEU A 84 1.08 3.42 -15.43
N VAL A 85 0.26 3.63 -14.40
CA VAL A 85 0.60 3.26 -13.02
C VAL A 85 -0.33 2.11 -12.62
N LEU A 86 0.25 1.01 -12.16
CA LEU A 86 -0.51 -0.08 -11.55
C LEU A 86 -1.26 0.46 -10.32
N ARG A 87 -2.57 0.22 -10.26
CA ARG A 87 -3.39 0.54 -9.10
C ARG A 87 -3.44 -0.67 -8.19
#